data_AF-I6AYR8-F1
#
_entry.id   AF-I6AYR8-F1
#
_cell.length_a   1.000
_cell.length_b   1.000
_cell.length_c   1.000
_cell.angle_alpha   90.00
_cell.angle_beta   90.00
_cell.angle_gamma   90.00
#
_symmetry.space_group_name_H-M   'P 1'
#
loop_
_entity.id
_entity.type
_entity.pdbx_description
1 polymer ?
#
loop_
_entity_poly.entity_id
_entity_poly.type
_entity_poly.pdbx_seq_one_letter_code
_entity_poly.pdbx_strand_id
1 'polypeptide(L)' 'MRKILETEDYVPVPPMMTEDPFYRMTYIMKQEIRKHKWIEGEKGRRLTWGEACKEWIEKHQPAFEKFINETLKS' A
#
# COMPACT_ATOMS: atom_id res chain seq x y z
N MET A 1 -10.25 -3.86 6.74
CA MET A 1 -8.90 -4.05 6.14
C MET A 1 -8.05 -4.81 7.15
N ARG A 2 -7.21 -5.78 6.74
CA ARG A 2 -6.35 -6.53 7.69
C ARG A 2 -5.36 -5.56 8.38
N LYS A 3 -4.97 -5.88 9.63
CA LYS A 3 -4.05 -5.11 10.51
C LYS A 3 -2.71 -4.65 9.91
N ILE A 4 -2.31 -5.18 8.75
CA ILE A 4 -1.00 -4.93 8.12
C ILE A 4 -0.81 -3.46 7.75
N LEU A 5 -1.87 -2.75 7.34
CA LEU A 5 -1.79 -1.34 6.95
C LEU A 5 -2.06 -0.37 8.11
N GLU A 6 -2.53 -0.87 9.27
CA GLU A 6 -2.90 -0.02 10.41
C GLU A 6 -1.68 0.62 11.07
N THR A 7 -0.54 -0.07 11.07
CA THR A 7 0.71 0.44 11.66
C THR A 7 1.86 0.40 10.67
N GLU A 8 2.85 1.27 10.86
CA GLU A 8 4.09 1.27 10.08
C GLU A 8 4.97 0.06 10.39
N ASP A 9 4.69 -0.72 11.44
CA ASP A 9 5.61 -1.74 11.96
C ASP A 9 5.98 -2.81 10.95
N TYR A 10 7.21 -3.30 11.03
CA TYR A 10 7.61 -4.47 10.25
C TYR A 10 6.85 -5.70 10.77
N VAL A 11 5.99 -6.24 9.92
CA VAL A 11 5.34 -7.53 10.17
C VAL A 11 6.18 -8.57 9.44
N PRO A 12 6.92 -9.44 10.14
CA PRO A 12 7.64 -10.53 9.50
C PRO A 12 6.64 -11.41 8.76
N VAL A 13 6.95 -11.74 7.51
CA VAL A 13 6.09 -12.55 6.65
C VAL A 13 6.41 -14.02 6.88
N PRO A 14 5.49 -14.83 7.43
CA PRO A 14 5.68 -16.28 7.47
C PRO A 14 5.71 -16.82 6.03
N PRO A 15 6.59 -17.77 5.70
CA PRO A 15 6.67 -18.35 4.36
C PRO A 15 5.34 -18.93 3.85
N MET A 16 4.45 -19.38 4.74
CA MET A 16 3.13 -19.90 4.38
C MET A 16 2.13 -18.81 3.94
N MET A 17 2.41 -17.53 4.23
CA MET A 17 1.54 -16.40 3.86
C MET A 17 1.94 -15.74 2.54
N THR A 18 3.05 -16.15 1.91
CA THR A 18 3.40 -15.66 0.56
C THR A 18 2.54 -16.28 -0.55
N GLU A 19 1.86 -17.39 -0.26
CA GLU A 19 0.91 -18.04 -1.18
C GLU A 19 -0.47 -17.36 -1.18
N ASP A 20 -0.84 -16.59 -0.14
CA ASP A 20 -2.07 -15.80 -0.09
C ASP A 20 -1.90 -14.54 -0.98
N PRO A 21 -2.61 -14.43 -2.12
CA PRO A 21 -2.48 -13.29 -3.03
C PRO A 21 -2.87 -11.97 -2.37
N PHE A 22 -3.86 -11.98 -1.45
CA PHE A 22 -4.27 -10.78 -0.73
C PHE A 22 -3.17 -10.33 0.23
N TYR A 23 -2.54 -11.27 0.93
CA TYR A 23 -1.43 -10.96 1.82
C TYR A 23 -0.25 -10.38 1.04
N ARG A 24 0.14 -11.04 -0.07
CA ARG A 24 1.21 -10.57 -0.95
C ARG A 24 0.96 -9.15 -1.46
N MET A 25 -0.24 -8.88 -1.94
CA MET A 25 -0.63 -7.53 -2.37
C MET A 25 -0.56 -6.53 -1.23
N THR A 26 -1.07 -6.88 -0.05
CA THR A 26 -1.04 -5.98 1.13
C THR A 26 0.39 -5.67 1.59
N TYR A 27 1.29 -6.65 1.51
CA TYR A 27 2.71 -6.46 1.81
C TYR A 27 3.38 -5.52 0.79
N ILE A 28 3.16 -5.73 -0.51
CA ILE A 28 3.68 -4.86 -1.57
C ILE A 28 3.20 -3.42 -1.37
N MET A 29 1.90 -3.24 -1.12
CA MET A 29 1.32 -1.92 -0.82
C MET A 29 2.01 -1.25 0.37
N LYS A 30 2.24 -1.98 1.47
CA LYS A 30 2.94 -1.44 2.64
C LYS A 30 4.36 -0.96 2.32
N GLN A 31 5.10 -1.71 1.50
CA GLN A 31 6.46 -1.30 1.10
C GLN A 31 6.45 -0.05 0.21
N GLU A 32 5.49 0.05 -0.71
CA GLU A 32 5.33 1.24 -1.54
C GLU A 32 4.95 2.49 -0.72
N ILE A 33 4.07 2.34 0.28
CA ILE A 33 3.70 3.44 1.20
C ILE A 33 4.92 3.90 2.02
N ARG A 34 5.72 2.96 2.54
CA ARG A 34 6.97 3.32 3.24
C ARG A 34 7.95 4.07 2.34
N LYS A 35 8.11 3.61 1.11
CA LYS A 35 8.96 4.27 0.12
C LYS A 35 8.46 5.68 -0.18
N HIS A 36 7.15 5.87 -0.36
CA HIS A 36 6.54 7.19 -0.53
C HIS A 36 6.84 8.11 0.66
N LYS A 37 6.60 7.63 1.89
CA LYS A 37 6.90 8.37 3.13
C LYS A 37 8.37 8.76 3.23
N TRP A 38 9.29 7.87 2.87
CA TRP A 38 10.72 8.15 2.87
C TRP A 38 11.09 9.22 1.83
N ILE A 39 10.62 9.09 0.58
CA ILE A 39 10.87 10.07 -0.49
C ILE A 39 10.35 11.46 -0.12
N GLU A 40 9.15 11.57 0.43
CA GLU A 40 8.61 12.85 0.88
C GLU A 40 9.39 13.42 2.07
N GLY A 41 9.90 12.56 2.95
CA GLY A 41 10.83 12.93 4.02
C GLY A 41 12.11 13.58 3.49
N GLU A 42 12.71 13.02 2.43
CA GLU A 42 13.88 13.61 1.75
C GLU A 42 13.57 14.98 1.13
N LYS A 43 12.32 15.25 0.78
CA LYS A 43 11.85 16.56 0.30
C LYS A 43 11.49 17.54 1.43
N GLY A 44 11.68 17.15 2.69
CA GLY A 44 11.34 17.95 3.87
C GLY A 44 9.89 17.80 4.36
N ARG A 45 9.07 16.95 3.72
CA ARG A 45 7.70 16.64 4.16
C ARG A 45 7.69 15.39 5.03
N ARG A 46 7.69 15.57 6.34
CA ARG A 46 7.59 14.46 7.31
C ARG A 46 6.15 13.99 7.45
N LEU A 47 5.71 13.13 6.54
CA LEU A 47 4.39 12.50 6.61
C LEU A 47 4.32 11.54 7.81
N THR A 48 3.19 11.55 8.50
CA THR A 48 2.76 10.43 9.35
C THR A 48 2.43 9.21 8.50
N TRP A 49 2.38 8.02 9.11
CA TRP A 49 1.97 6.80 8.41
C TRP A 49 0.56 6.93 7.81
N GLY A 50 -0.39 7.51 8.55
CA GLY A 50 -1.76 7.72 8.09
C GLY A 50 -1.84 8.64 6.87
N GLU A 51 -1.06 9.73 6.85
CA GLU A 51 -0.96 10.64 5.70
C GLU A 51 -0.36 9.93 4.49
N ALA A 52 0.73 9.18 4.67
CA ALA A 52 1.34 8.41 3.58
C ALA A 52 0.38 7.35 3.01
N CYS A 53 -0.37 6.65 3.85
CA CYS A 53 -1.42 5.71 3.41
C CYS A 53 -2.49 6.43 2.59
N LYS A 54 -2.99 7.57 3.09
CA LYS A 54 -4.03 8.34 2.42
C LYS A 54 -3.56 8.82 1.05
N GLU A 55 -2.41 9.48 0.98
CA GLU A 55 -1.86 9.97 -0.28
C GLU A 55 -1.58 8.84 -1.28
N TRP A 56 -1.08 7.70 -0.80
CA TRP A 56 -0.86 6.53 -1.65
C TRP A 56 -2.17 5.97 -2.21
N ILE A 57 -3.22 5.87 -1.39
CA ILE A 57 -4.56 5.42 -1.83
C ILE A 57 -5.12 6.39 -2.87
N GLU A 58 -5.11 7.69 -2.60
CA GLU A 58 -5.62 8.72 -3.51
C GLU A 58 -4.91 8.68 -4.87
N LYS A 59 -3.59 8.39 -4.88
CA LYS A 59 -2.81 8.27 -6.10
C LYS A 59 -3.14 7.02 -6.93
N HIS A 60 -3.40 5.89 -6.28
CA HIS A 60 -3.54 4.59 -6.97
C HIS A 60 -5.00 4.14 -7.19
N GLN A 61 -5.94 4.65 -6.39
CA GLN A 61 -7.37 4.34 -6.51
C GLN A 61 -7.91 4.60 -7.93
N PRO A 62 -7.62 5.73 -8.61
CA PRO A 62 -8.12 5.96 -9.97
C PRO A 62 -7.63 4.93 -10.98
N ALA A 63 -6.36 4.50 -10.87
CA ALA A 63 -5.79 3.48 -11.75
C ALA A 63 -6.43 2.10 -11.49
N PHE A 64 -6.70 1.78 -10.22
CA PHE A 64 -7.39 0.55 -9.86
C PHE A 64 -8.84 0.54 -10.34
N GLU A 65 -9.57 1.64 -10.17
CA GLU A 65 -10.94 1.78 -10.69
C GLU A 65 -10.99 1.67 -12.21
N LYS A 66 -10.02 2.26 -12.91
CA LYS A 66 -9.87 2.12 -14.36
C LYS A 66 -9.68 0.64 -14.76
N PHE A 67 -8.72 -0.04 -14.13
CA PHE A 67 -8.45 -1.46 -14.37
C PHE A 67 -9.69 -2.33 -14.17
N ILE A 68 -10.43 -2.11 -13.07
CA ILE A 68 -11.67 -2.85 -12.78
C ILE A 68 -12.74 -2.58 -13.84
N ASN A 69 -12.94 -1.32 -14.23
CA ASN A 69 -13.90 -0.99 -15.28
C ASN A 69 -13.54 -1.61 -16.63
N GLU A 70 -12.26 -1.64 -17.00
CA GLU A 70 -11.80 -2.23 -18.26
C GLU A 70 -11.83 -3.75 -18.26
N THR A 71 -11.61 -4.39 -17.11
CA THR A 71 -11.53 -5.86 -16.99
C THR A 71 -12.89 -6.52 -16.71
N LEU A 72 -13.81 -5.85 -16.01
CA LEU A 72 -15.11 -6.42 -15.63
C LEU A 72 -16.27 -5.96 -16.52
N LYS A 73 -16.10 -4.90 -17.33
CA LYS A 73 -17.12 -4.47 -18.32
C LYS A 73 -16.83 -4.94 -19.75
N SER A 74 -15.83 -5.80 -19.95
CA SER A 74 -15.55 -6.49 -21.22
C SER A 74 -16.35 -7.77 -21.36
#